data_AF-A0A927Q1I3-F1
#
_entry.id   AF-A0A927Q1I3-F1
#
_cell.length_a   1.000
_cell.length_b   1.000
_cell.length_c   1.000
_cell.angle_alpha   90.00
_cell.angle_beta   90.00
_cell.angle_gamma   90.00
#
_symmetry.space_group_name_H-M   'P 1'
#
loop_
_entity.id
_entity.type
_entity.pdbx_description
1 polymer ?
#
loop_
_entity_poly.entity_id
_entity_poly.type
_entity_poly.pdbx_seq_one_letter_code
_entity_poly.pdbx_strand_id
1 'polypeptide(L)' 'MTVHICRDCGDEVPGGEAVLRSMSFRQVAYCRGCWNANHGSPVPAQRVSQEDAWDRNRQDA' A
#
# COMPACT_ATOMS: atom_id res chain seq x y z
N MET A 1 -15.99 -7.90 -19.78
CA MET A 1 -15.55 -6.83 -18.86
C MET A 1 -15.55 -7.44 -17.47
N THR A 2 -14.42 -7.48 -16.76
CA THR A 2 -14.35 -8.08 -15.41
C THR A 2 -14.84 -7.08 -14.38
N VAL A 3 -15.57 -7.58 -13.37
CA VAL A 3 -16.06 -6.79 -12.23
C VAL A 3 -15.50 -7.43 -10.97
N HIS A 4 -15.05 -6.59 -10.03
CA HIS A 4 -14.56 -7.02 -8.72
C HIS A 4 -15.44 -6.43 -7.62
N ILE A 5 -15.46 -7.08 -6.45
CA ILE A 5 -16.10 -6.55 -5.25
C ILE A 5 -15.05 -5.84 -4.41
N CYS A 6 -15.27 -4.58 -4.08
CA CYS A 6 -14.41 -3.85 -3.16
C CYS A 6 -14.43 -4.52 -1.78
N ARG A 7 -13.27 -4.87 -1.24
CA ARG A 7 -13.15 -5.52 0.06
C ARG A 7 -13.76 -4.71 1.21
N ASP A 8 -13.64 -3.38 1.16
CA ASP A 8 -13.99 -2.51 2.30
C ASP A 8 -15.47 -2.11 2.30
N CYS A 9 -16.00 -1.60 1.18
CA CYS A 9 -17.41 -1.17 1.09
C CYS A 9 -18.36 -2.20 0.47
N GLY A 10 -17.86 -3.24 -0.19
CA GLY A 10 -18.69 -4.25 -0.88
C GLY A 10 -19.22 -3.84 -2.25
N ASP A 11 -18.93 -2.63 -2.73
CA ASP A 11 -19.42 -2.16 -4.04
C ASP A 11 -18.73 -2.87 -5.20
N GLU A 12 -19.44 -2.97 -6.32
CA GLU A 12 -18.89 -3.42 -7.60
C GLU A 12 -17.93 -2.37 -8.19
N VAL A 13 -16.75 -2.82 -8.60
CA VAL A 13 -15.71 -1.98 -9.20
C VAL A 13 -15.31 -2.57 -10.56
N PRO A 14 -15.42 -1.82 -11.66
CA PRO A 14 -14.93 -2.26 -12.96
C PRO A 14 -13.44 -2.61 -12.92
N GLY A 15 -13.03 -3.64 -13.66
CA GLY A 15 -11.64 -4.09 -13.68
C GLY A 15 -10.61 -3.03 -14.08
N GLY A 16 -11.00 -2.03 -14.88
CA GLY A 16 -10.13 -0.90 -15.23
C GLY A 16 -9.91 0.11 -14.10
N GLU A 17 -10.74 0.08 -13.07
CA GLU A 17 -10.72 1.03 -11.94
C GLU A 17 -10.33 0.37 -10.61
N ALA A 18 -10.44 -0.95 -10.52
CA ALA A 18 -10.12 -1.72 -9.33
C ALA A 18 -8.62 -1.68 -8.99
N VAL A 19 -8.31 -1.32 -7.74
CA VAL A 19 -6.95 -1.42 -7.21
C VAL A 19 -6.75 -2.84 -6.68
N LEU A 20 -5.93 -3.64 -7.37
CA LEU A 20 -5.66 -5.03 -7.03
C LEU A 20 -4.43 -5.15 -6.13
N ARG A 21 -4.56 -5.94 -5.05
CA ARG A 21 -3.47 -6.24 -4.11
C ARG A 21 -3.48 -7.71 -3.72
N SER A 22 -2.31 -8.20 -3.31
CA SER A 22 -2.19 -9.51 -2.67
C SER A 22 -2.16 -9.31 -1.16
N MET A 23 -3.13 -9.88 -0.45
CA MET A 23 -3.17 -9.90 1.01
C MET A 23 -3.36 -11.34 1.48
N SER A 24 -2.46 -11.81 2.34
CA SER A 24 -2.48 -13.20 2.84
C SER A 24 -2.59 -14.24 1.70
N PHE A 25 -1.84 -14.03 0.63
CA PHE A 25 -1.82 -14.87 -0.58
C PHE A 25 -3.13 -14.94 -1.37
N ARG A 26 -4.07 -14.01 -1.11
CA ARG A 26 -5.31 -13.87 -1.88
C ARG A 26 -5.32 -12.53 -2.61
N GLN A 27 -5.82 -12.54 -3.84
CA GLN A 27 -6.08 -11.31 -4.57
C GLN A 27 -7.32 -10.64 -4.01
N VAL A 28 -7.18 -9.37 -3.63
CA VAL A 28 -8.26 -8.51 -3.16
C VAL A 28 -8.34 -7.26 -4.04
N ALA A 29 -9.55 -6.73 -4.19
CA ALA A 29 -9.81 -5.52 -4.96
C ALA A 29 -10.34 -4.42 -4.05
N TYR A 30 -9.99 -3.18 -4.38
CA TYR A 30 -10.48 -1.98 -3.70
C TYR A 30 -11.00 -0.97 -4.71
N CYS A 31 -12.05 -0.24 -4.35
CA CYS A 31 -12.39 1.00 -5.04
C CYS A 31 -11.35 2.08 -4.70
N ARG A 32 -11.21 3.11 -5.55
CA ARG A 32 -10.26 4.21 -5.31
C ARG A 32 -10.52 4.94 -3.99
N GLY A 33 -11.78 5.12 -3.61
CA GLY A 33 -12.16 5.82 -2.38
C GLY A 33 -11.64 5.12 -1.13
N CYS A 34 -11.98 3.84 -0.96
CA CYS A 34 -11.52 3.03 0.17
C CYS A 34 -9.99 2.87 0.17
N TRP A 35 -9.37 2.70 -1.00
CA TRP A 35 -7.91 2.64 -1.10
C TRP A 35 -7.26 3.90 -0.54
N ASN A 36 -7.68 5.08 -1.01
CA ASN A 36 -7.09 6.35 -0.59
C ASN A 36 -7.36 6.67 0.89
N ALA A 37 -8.54 6.34 1.40
CA ALA A 37 -8.89 6.59 2.80
C ALA A 37 -8.07 5.75 3.79
N ASN A 38 -7.82 4.48 3.46
CA ASN A 38 -7.23 3.51 4.38
C ASN A 38 -5.73 3.25 4.16
N HIS A 39 -5.21 3.54 2.96
CA HIS A 39 -3.85 3.16 2.55
C HIS A 39 -2.97 4.36 2.16
N GLY A 40 -3.45 5.58 2.38
CA GLY A 40 -2.67 6.81 2.20
C GLY A 40 -1.67 7.08 3.33
N SER A 41 -1.58 6.19 4.34
CA SER A 41 -0.63 6.35 5.44
C SER A 41 0.81 6.48 4.92
N PRO A 42 1.61 7.39 5.49
CA PRO A 42 3.00 7.56 5.10
C PRO A 42 3.72 6.22 5.26
N VAL A 43 4.39 5.79 4.19
CA VAL A 43 5.26 4.63 4.24
C VAL A 43 6.29 4.90 5.33
N PRO A 44 6.40 4.03 6.37
CA PRO A 44 7.39 4.23 7.41
C PRO A 44 8.77 4.40 6.80
N ALA A 45 9.58 5.28 7.38
CA ALA A 45 10.96 5.44 6.93
C ALA A 45 11.64 4.07 6.87
N GLN A 46 12.40 3.84 5.80
CA GLN A 46 13.15 2.61 5.63
C GLN A 46 13.99 2.38 6.89
N ARG A 47 13.89 1.18 7.48
CA ARG A 47 14.77 0.80 8.58
C ARG A 47 16.19 0.78 8.03
N VAL A 48 17.03 1.67 8.54
CA VAL A 48 18.47 1.65 8.27
C VAL A 48 19.14 0.66 9.23
N SER A 49 20.21 0.02 8.77
CA SER A 49 21.05 -0.78 9.67
C SER A 49 21.73 0.12 10.70
N GLN A 50 22.22 -0.48 11.79
CA GLN A 50 22.98 0.28 12.77
C GLN A 50 24.29 0.81 12.17
N GLU A 51 24.95 0.02 11.32
CA GLU A 51 26.16 0.45 10.60
C GLU A 51 25.87 1.67 9.70
N ASP A 52 24.80 1.62 8.89
CA ASP A 52 24.43 2.72 7.99
C ASP A 52 24.10 4.02 8.76
N ALA A 53 23.49 3.90 9.94
CA ALA A 53 23.17 5.05 10.79
C ALA A 53 24.44 5.68 11.39
N TRP A 54 25.43 4.88 11.76
CA TRP A 54 26.73 5.36 12.26
C TRP A 54 27.53 6.09 11.18
N ASP A 55 27.55 5.56 9.96
CA ASP A 55 28.31 6.15 8.86
C ASP A 55 27.74 7.49 8.39
N ARG A 56 26.42 7.67 8.43
CA ARG A 56 25.78 8.97 8.17
C ARG A 56 26.17 10.03 9.20
N ASN A 57 26.07 9.72 10.49
CA ASN A 57 26.41 10.66 11.57
C ASN A 57 27.88 11.10 11.56
N ARG A 58 28.78 10.28 10.99
CA ARG A 58 30.21 10.62 10.86
C ARG A 58 30.48 11.57 9.69
N GLN A 59 29.67 11.54 8.64
CA GLN A 59 29.83 12.41 7.47
C GLN A 59 29.27 13.81 7.71
N ASP A 60 28.31 13.95 8.63
CA ASP A 60 27.68 15.21 9.01
C ASP A 60 28.42 15.95 10.15
N ALA A 61 29.55 15.43 10.64
CA ALA A 61 30.37 15.97 11.73
C ALA A 61 31.71 16.53 11.22
#